data_AF-A0A7L3DYX5-F1
#
_entry.id   AF-A0A7L3DYX5-F1
#
_cell.length_a   1.000
_cell.length_b   1.000
_cell.length_c   1.000
_cell.angle_alpha   90.00
_cell.angle_beta   90.00
_cell.angle_gamma   90.00
#
_symmetry.space_group_name_H-M   'P 1'
#
loop_
_entity.id
_entity.type
_entity.pdbx_description
1 polymer ?
#
loop_
_entity_poly.entity_id
_entity_poly.type
_entity_poly.pdbx_seq_one_letter_code
_entity_poly.pdbx_strand_id
1 'polypeptide(L)'
;MISFKQLPIEAKAAVAAGVVFFSMMLSRSYLVEKLDFRTRRWLLRLQMAVFANTLMLMGSLHVWRSTVTTFTRSSAASSFCFMLWKIAVFMFLALAHSSFFTLLFLVAEEPYFFSLAAYTCLGAYILLIFFLFTLGSVEQAYKFLAGRGTKAGTGNKNRTALKPVLAVLLTVVLTVVGLLNASQPPTVNSVEIPVHKLPSTMNNLKVVLLSDIHLGPTVGKTKLAMIVRMVKALKPDITVIVGDLSDAEAKIIRPAVEPLGELDSPLGTYFVTGNHEYYTSDVSNWFKLLKSFNIQPLHNDNVKIVSPKSSSDWFCLAGVDDIEADVLRYSGHGMDLKKALRGCSSEHAIMLLAHQPIAAKWALQERPDINLILSGHTHGGQIFPLNAGAYLLNPFFVGLYKVGQNTFVYVSPGTMYYGIPMRLGSRAEITEIILRSP
;
A
#
# COMPACT_ATOMS: atom_id res chain seq x y z
N MET A 1 39.09 18.44 6.63
CA MET A 1 37.61 18.46 6.78
C MET A 1 37.02 19.19 5.59
N ILE A 2 36.28 18.50 4.72
CA ILE A 2 35.52 19.17 3.65
C ILE A 2 34.39 19.95 4.34
N SER A 3 34.32 21.26 4.14
CA SER A 3 33.28 22.09 4.76
C SER A 3 31.92 21.71 4.19
N PHE A 4 30.88 21.58 5.02
CA PHE A 4 29.51 21.30 4.57
C PHE A 4 29.04 22.29 3.49
N LYS A 5 29.54 23.54 3.51
CA LYS A 5 29.28 24.55 2.47
C LYS A 5 29.74 24.10 1.08
N GLN A 6 30.85 23.37 0.98
CA GLN A 6 31.48 22.91 -0.26
C GLN A 6 30.84 21.65 -0.85
N LEU A 7 29.96 20.97 -0.10
CA LEU A 7 29.26 19.78 -0.62
C LEU A 7 28.28 20.15 -1.74
N PRO A 8 28.13 19.30 -2.77
CA PRO A 8 27.08 19.44 -3.76
C PRO A 8 25.70 19.34 -3.09
N ILE A 9 24.68 19.93 -3.72
CA ILE A 9 23.34 20.01 -3.13
C ILE A 9 22.72 18.62 -2.89
N GLU A 10 23.07 17.63 -3.70
CA GLU A 10 22.65 16.24 -3.53
C GLU A 10 23.27 15.62 -2.28
N ALA A 11 24.56 15.86 -2.03
CA ALA A 11 25.22 15.39 -0.82
C ALA A 11 24.63 16.08 0.42
N LYS A 12 24.28 17.37 0.33
CA LYS A 12 23.57 18.08 1.41
C LYS A 12 22.19 17.48 1.67
N ALA A 13 21.42 17.16 0.62
CA ALA A 13 20.12 16.49 0.74
C ALA A 13 20.26 15.08 1.33
N ALA A 14 21.25 14.29 0.91
CA ALA A 14 21.51 12.97 1.48
C ALA A 14 21.87 13.04 2.97
N VAL A 15 22.70 14.01 3.38
CA VAL A 15 23.01 14.25 4.79
C VAL A 15 21.74 14.64 5.56
N ALA A 16 20.92 15.54 5.01
CA ALA A 16 19.66 15.93 5.65
C ALA A 16 18.70 14.73 5.80
N ALA A 17 18.57 13.88 4.78
CA ALA A 17 17.76 12.66 4.86
C ALA A 17 18.29 11.71 5.94
N GLY A 18 19.61 11.55 6.04
CA GLY A 18 20.26 10.80 7.11
C GLY A 18 19.95 11.36 8.50
N VAL A 19 20.03 12.67 8.69
CA VAL A 19 19.69 13.33 9.97
C VAL A 19 18.24 13.08 10.36
N VAL A 20 17.30 13.20 9.41
CA VAL A 20 15.88 12.93 9.67
C VAL A 20 15.66 11.45 10.02
N PHE A 21 16.32 10.54 9.30
CA PHE A 21 16.28 9.10 9.59
C PHE A 21 16.80 8.79 11.00
N PHE A 22 17.95 9.34 11.39
CA PHE A 22 18.47 9.19 12.76
C PHE A 22 17.53 9.80 13.81
N SER A 23 16.91 10.95 13.52
CA SER A 23 15.89 11.55 14.38
C SER A 23 14.68 10.63 14.57
N MET A 24 14.24 9.93 13.53
CA MET A 24 13.18 8.91 13.62
C MET A 24 13.60 7.74 14.51
N MET A 25 14.82 7.22 14.34
CA MET A 25 15.32 6.12 15.18
C MET A 25 15.41 6.54 16.65
N LEU A 26 15.93 7.73 16.94
CA LEU A 26 16.03 8.26 18.30
C LEU A 26 14.66 8.48 18.93
N SER A 27 13.74 9.11 18.19
CA SER A 27 12.35 9.30 18.62
C SER A 27 11.71 7.97 18.99
N ARG A 28 11.82 6.97 18.10
CA ARG A 28 11.30 5.62 18.28
C ARG A 28 11.89 4.87 19.47
N SER A 29 13.19 5.06 19.73
CA SER A 29 13.91 4.31 20.77
C SER A 29 13.78 4.92 22.16
N TYR A 30 13.75 6.25 22.26
CA TYR A 30 13.92 6.97 23.53
C TYR A 30 12.77 7.90 23.91
N LEU A 31 12.01 8.42 22.94
CA LEU A 31 10.92 9.38 23.21
C LEU A 31 9.55 8.72 23.27
N VAL A 32 9.41 7.53 22.69
CA VAL A 32 8.16 6.78 22.56
C VAL A 32 7.40 6.58 23.86
N GLU A 33 8.11 6.28 24.95
CA GLU A 33 7.48 6.03 26.26
C GLU A 33 7.18 7.32 27.04
N LYS A 34 7.77 8.45 26.61
CA LYS A 34 7.67 9.75 27.30
C LYS A 34 6.68 10.70 26.65
N LEU A 35 6.33 10.48 25.39
CA LEU A 35 5.40 11.32 24.65
C LEU A 35 3.98 10.76 24.77
N ASP A 36 3.01 11.66 24.91
CA ASP A 36 1.62 11.27 24.76
C ASP A 36 1.35 10.79 23.33
N PHE A 37 0.29 10.01 23.19
CA PHE A 37 -0.07 9.34 21.96
C PHE A 37 -0.30 10.30 20.78
N ARG A 38 -0.88 11.48 21.02
CA ARG A 38 -1.13 12.46 19.96
C ARG A 38 0.18 13.09 19.49
N THR A 39 1.08 13.45 20.40
CA THR A 39 2.38 14.04 20.05
C THR A 39 3.24 13.03 19.30
N ARG A 40 3.30 11.78 19.77
CA ARG A 40 4.03 10.69 19.13
C ARG A 40 3.61 10.48 17.67
N ARG A 41 2.29 10.47 17.42
CA ARG A 41 1.70 10.35 16.09
C ARG A 41 2.12 11.49 15.16
N TRP A 42 1.96 12.73 15.59
CA TRP A 42 2.31 13.90 14.77
C TRP A 42 3.80 13.92 14.46
N LEU A 43 4.64 13.56 15.44
CA LEU A 43 6.07 13.44 15.25
C LEU A 43 6.41 12.39 14.19
N LEU A 44 5.85 11.18 14.29
CA LEU A 44 6.07 10.11 13.30
C LEU A 44 5.67 10.54 11.89
N ARG A 45 4.44 11.06 11.72
CA ARG A 45 3.91 11.44 10.40
C ARG A 45 4.68 12.61 9.80
N LEU A 46 5.07 13.60 10.60
CA LEU A 46 5.89 14.73 10.16
C LEU A 46 7.30 14.27 9.76
N GLN A 47 7.95 13.44 10.58
CA GLN A 47 9.27 12.91 10.27
C GLN A 47 9.25 12.07 8.98
N MET A 48 8.23 11.23 8.78
CA MET A 48 8.04 10.48 7.53
C MET A 48 7.86 11.41 6.33
N ALA A 49 7.02 12.44 6.44
CA ALA A 49 6.81 13.41 5.36
C ALA A 49 8.09 14.17 5.01
N VAL A 50 8.86 14.60 6.01
CA VAL A 50 10.15 15.30 5.81
C VAL A 50 11.20 14.36 5.22
N PHE A 51 11.29 13.12 5.71
CA PHE A 51 12.22 12.12 5.20
C PHE A 51 11.97 11.82 3.72
N ALA A 52 10.71 11.50 3.36
CA ALA A 52 10.31 11.24 1.99
C ALA A 52 10.58 12.44 1.07
N ASN A 53 10.21 13.65 1.50
CA ASN A 53 10.47 14.87 0.73
C ASN A 53 11.96 15.14 0.52
N THR A 54 12.80 14.84 1.50
CA THR A 54 14.25 15.03 1.39
C THR A 54 14.86 14.04 0.39
N LEU A 55 14.39 12.78 0.39
CA LEU A 55 14.78 11.80 -0.63
C LEU A 55 14.30 12.22 -2.03
N MET A 56 13.05 12.68 -2.14
CA MET A 56 12.50 13.18 -3.39
C MET A 56 13.27 14.39 -3.92
N LEU A 57 13.79 15.26 -3.06
CA LEU A 57 14.54 16.44 -3.52
C LEU A 57 15.74 16.06 -4.40
N MET A 58 16.44 14.96 -4.10
CA MET A 58 17.55 14.47 -4.92
C MET A 58 17.09 14.08 -6.33
N GLY A 59 15.97 13.36 -6.42
CA GLY A 59 15.42 13.00 -7.73
C GLY A 59 14.81 14.20 -8.46
N SER A 60 14.18 15.13 -7.76
CA SER A 60 13.67 16.39 -8.33
C SER A 60 14.79 17.24 -8.96
N LEU A 61 15.96 17.31 -8.32
CA LEU A 61 17.14 17.95 -8.89
C LEU A 61 17.62 17.22 -10.16
N HIS A 62 17.59 15.89 -10.16
CA HIS A 62 17.90 15.09 -11.34
C HIS A 62 16.89 15.32 -12.48
N VAL A 63 15.58 15.30 -12.20
CA VAL A 63 14.51 15.59 -13.15
C VAL A 63 14.69 16.98 -13.74
N TRP A 64 14.94 18.00 -12.91
CA TRP A 64 15.14 19.36 -13.36
C TRP A 64 16.34 19.47 -14.30
N ARG A 65 17.49 18.87 -13.94
CA ARG A 65 18.67 18.86 -14.82
C ARG A 65 18.36 18.17 -16.15
N SER A 66 17.79 16.97 -16.08
CA SER A 66 17.52 16.14 -17.26
C SER A 66 16.49 16.77 -18.20
N THR A 67 15.42 17.37 -17.67
CA THR A 67 14.26 17.83 -18.47
C THR A 67 14.21 19.34 -18.71
N VAL A 68 14.87 20.16 -17.90
CA VAL A 68 14.87 21.63 -18.07
C VAL A 68 16.22 22.08 -18.63
N THR A 69 17.33 21.70 -17.97
CA THR A 69 18.66 22.21 -18.36
C THR A 69 19.23 21.58 -19.63
N THR A 70 18.76 20.39 -20.00
CA THR A 70 19.11 19.78 -21.29
C THR A 70 18.40 20.49 -22.44
N PHE A 71 17.11 20.83 -22.26
CA PHE A 71 16.31 21.49 -23.29
C PHE A 71 16.72 22.97 -23.50
N THR A 72 17.22 23.66 -22.47
CA THR A 72 17.82 25.01 -22.66
C THR A 72 19.01 24.98 -23.60
N ARG A 73 19.81 23.92 -23.57
CA ARG A 73 21.04 23.81 -24.37
C ARG A 73 20.75 23.39 -25.82
N SER A 74 19.57 22.82 -26.10
CA SER A 74 19.26 22.20 -27.38
C SER A 74 18.33 23.00 -28.30
N SER A 75 17.57 23.99 -27.82
CA SER A 75 16.57 24.68 -28.65
C SER A 75 16.76 26.20 -28.75
N ALA A 76 16.51 26.72 -29.95
CA ALA A 76 16.17 28.12 -30.24
C ALA A 76 14.65 28.36 -30.10
N ALA A 77 13.96 27.64 -29.20
CA ALA A 77 12.53 27.84 -28.97
C ALA A 77 12.27 29.26 -28.45
N SER A 78 11.12 29.84 -28.81
CA SER A 78 10.72 31.15 -28.28
C SER A 78 10.81 31.13 -26.76
N SER A 79 11.35 32.22 -26.17
CA SER A 79 11.56 32.34 -24.72
C SER A 79 10.29 32.03 -23.91
N PHE A 80 9.11 32.17 -24.53
CA PHE A 80 7.81 31.92 -23.93
C PHE A 80 7.49 30.43 -23.73
N CYS A 81 7.58 29.58 -24.77
CA CYS A 81 7.28 28.15 -24.64
C CYS A 81 8.21 27.47 -23.63
N PHE A 82 9.49 27.87 -23.62
CA PHE A 82 10.44 27.37 -22.66
C PHE A 82 10.15 27.85 -21.22
N MET A 83 9.66 29.10 -21.06
CA MET A 83 9.19 29.59 -19.76
C MET A 83 8.00 28.77 -19.26
N LEU A 84 7.02 28.48 -20.12
CA LEU A 84 5.87 27.63 -19.77
C LEU A 84 6.30 26.22 -19.35
N TRP A 85 7.27 25.62 -20.06
CA TRP A 85 7.80 24.31 -19.69
C TRP A 85 8.46 24.31 -18.30
N LYS A 86 9.27 25.34 -17.98
CA LYS A 86 9.87 25.49 -16.64
C LYS A 86 8.80 25.58 -15.55
N ILE A 87 7.76 26.37 -15.78
CA ILE A 87 6.64 26.51 -14.86
C ILE A 87 5.93 25.17 -14.71
N ALA A 88 5.66 24.46 -15.80
CA ALA A 88 5.01 23.16 -15.77
C ALA A 88 5.81 22.12 -14.96
N VAL A 89 7.12 22.01 -15.20
CA VAL A 89 7.99 21.09 -14.43
C VAL A 89 8.06 21.50 -12.96
N PHE A 90 8.17 22.79 -12.66
CA PHE A 90 8.17 23.29 -11.28
C PHE A 90 6.87 22.94 -10.56
N MET A 91 5.71 23.21 -11.17
CA MET A 91 4.41 22.90 -10.60
C MET A 91 4.20 21.39 -10.42
N PHE A 92 4.63 20.58 -11.39
CA PHE A 92 4.63 19.12 -11.28
C PHE A 92 5.42 18.63 -10.08
N LEU A 93 6.66 19.10 -9.90
CA LEU A 93 7.50 18.73 -8.77
C LEU A 93 6.89 19.24 -7.45
N ALA A 94 6.39 20.47 -7.40
CA ALA A 94 5.73 21.02 -6.22
C ALA A 94 4.51 20.20 -5.81
N LEU A 95 3.67 19.79 -6.77
CA LEU A 95 2.53 18.90 -6.52
C LEU A 95 2.98 17.53 -6.00
N ALA A 96 3.98 16.90 -6.63
CA ALA A 96 4.51 15.62 -6.17
C ALA A 96 5.02 15.70 -4.71
N HIS A 97 5.77 16.75 -4.37
CA HIS A 97 6.27 16.99 -3.01
C HIS A 97 5.14 17.29 -2.01
N SER A 98 4.05 17.93 -2.45
CA SER A 98 2.90 18.23 -1.58
C SER A 98 2.10 17.00 -1.15
N SER A 99 2.20 15.87 -1.86
CA SER A 99 1.42 14.64 -1.63
C SER A 99 1.43 14.17 -0.16
N PHE A 100 2.60 14.02 0.44
CA PHE A 100 2.75 13.59 1.84
C PHE A 100 2.14 14.56 2.86
N PHE A 101 2.04 15.85 2.52
CA PHE A 101 1.38 16.84 3.39
C PHE A 101 -0.14 16.80 3.25
N THR A 102 -0.66 16.44 2.07
CA THR A 102 -2.12 16.29 1.89
C THR A 102 -2.70 15.20 2.78
N LEU A 103 -1.95 14.13 3.06
CA LEU A 103 -2.31 13.10 4.04
C LEU A 103 -2.47 13.63 5.47
N LEU A 104 -1.79 14.73 5.83
CA LEU A 104 -1.84 15.30 7.16
C LEU A 104 -3.03 16.24 7.35
N PHE A 105 -3.42 16.98 6.31
CA PHE A 105 -4.32 18.12 6.42
C PHE A 105 -5.56 18.06 5.52
N LEU A 106 -5.50 17.31 4.42
CA LEU A 106 -6.52 17.31 3.37
C LEU A 106 -7.16 15.92 3.26
N VAL A 107 -7.79 15.52 4.36
CA VAL A 107 -8.61 14.31 4.45
C VAL A 107 -10.02 14.71 4.86
N ALA A 108 -11.01 14.21 4.12
CA ALA A 108 -12.43 14.49 4.32
C ALA A 108 -13.27 13.28 3.90
N GLU A 109 -14.60 13.45 3.84
CA GLU A 109 -15.52 12.43 3.35
C GLU A 109 -15.22 11.99 1.91
N GLU A 110 -14.82 12.94 1.06
CA GLU A 110 -14.34 12.70 -0.29
C GLU A 110 -12.94 13.30 -0.50
N PRO A 111 -12.13 12.71 -1.40
CA PRO A 111 -10.83 13.25 -1.75
C PRO A 111 -10.91 14.66 -2.33
N TYR A 112 -10.08 15.56 -1.82
CA TYR A 112 -9.87 16.85 -2.48
C TYR A 112 -9.21 16.63 -3.84
N PHE A 113 -9.64 17.40 -4.85
CA PHE A 113 -8.99 17.40 -6.16
C PHE A 113 -7.48 17.66 -6.07
N PHE A 114 -7.07 18.54 -5.16
CA PHE A 114 -5.65 18.81 -4.90
C PHE A 114 -4.89 17.57 -4.41
N SER A 115 -5.46 16.79 -3.49
CA SER A 115 -4.86 15.53 -3.01
C SER A 115 -4.71 14.52 -4.16
N LEU A 116 -5.74 14.35 -4.98
CA LEU A 116 -5.70 13.48 -6.16
C LEU A 116 -4.63 13.92 -7.18
N ALA A 117 -4.52 15.23 -7.43
CA ALA A 117 -3.50 15.78 -8.33
C ALA A 117 -2.09 15.59 -7.75
N ALA A 118 -1.88 15.87 -6.46
CA ALA A 118 -0.60 15.72 -5.78
C ALA A 118 -0.09 14.27 -5.81
N TYR A 119 -0.95 13.31 -5.47
CA TYR A 119 -0.60 11.88 -5.51
C TYR A 119 -0.46 11.32 -6.93
N THR A 120 -1.24 11.84 -7.89
CA THR A 120 -1.01 11.57 -9.32
C THR A 120 0.39 12.03 -9.74
N CYS A 121 0.78 13.25 -9.37
CA CYS A 121 2.13 13.75 -9.65
C CYS A 121 3.21 12.92 -8.94
N LEU A 122 2.97 12.40 -7.74
CA LEU A 122 3.89 11.49 -7.04
C LEU A 122 4.11 10.18 -7.84
N GLY A 123 3.05 9.55 -8.33
CA GLY A 123 3.16 8.34 -9.17
C GLY A 123 3.93 8.59 -10.48
N ALA A 124 3.59 9.69 -11.17
CA ALA A 124 4.29 10.11 -12.38
C ALA A 124 5.76 10.47 -12.11
N TYR A 125 6.07 11.06 -10.96
CA TYR A 125 7.43 11.35 -10.52
C TYR A 125 8.27 10.08 -10.37
N ILE A 126 7.72 9.03 -9.75
CA ILE A 126 8.39 7.73 -9.60
C ILE A 126 8.71 7.11 -10.96
N LEU A 127 7.74 7.10 -11.87
CA LEU A 127 7.92 6.62 -13.25
C LEU A 127 9.00 7.44 -14.00
N LEU A 128 8.97 8.76 -13.90
CA LEU A 128 9.91 9.64 -14.58
C LEU A 128 11.35 9.40 -14.11
N ILE A 129 11.55 9.30 -12.79
CA ILE A 129 12.87 8.97 -12.21
C ILE A 129 13.35 7.62 -12.74
N PHE A 130 12.49 6.60 -12.73
CA PHE A 130 12.84 5.28 -13.24
C PHE A 130 13.26 5.32 -14.71
N PHE A 131 12.50 5.96 -15.59
CA PHE A 131 12.85 6.03 -17.02
C PHE A 131 14.10 6.87 -17.29
N LEU A 132 14.27 7.99 -16.59
CA LEU A 132 15.50 8.78 -16.70
C LEU A 132 16.73 7.97 -16.27
N PHE A 133 16.63 7.24 -15.16
CA PHE A 133 17.71 6.40 -14.67
C PHE A 133 18.02 5.22 -15.61
N THR A 134 16.99 4.48 -16.04
CA THR A 134 17.18 3.31 -16.91
C THR A 134 17.72 3.69 -18.28
N LEU A 135 17.16 4.71 -18.95
CA LEU A 135 17.66 5.19 -20.24
C LEU A 135 19.07 5.82 -20.13
N GLY A 136 19.41 6.37 -18.97
CA GLY A 136 20.76 6.83 -18.65
C GLY A 136 21.74 5.65 -18.54
N SER A 137 21.40 4.65 -17.73
CA SER A 137 22.19 3.45 -17.50
C SER A 137 22.42 2.63 -18.78
N VAL A 138 21.39 2.45 -19.61
CA VAL A 138 21.49 1.75 -20.90
C VAL A 138 22.48 2.44 -21.84
N GLU A 139 22.47 3.78 -21.92
CA GLU A 139 23.46 4.50 -22.74
C GLU A 139 24.86 4.38 -22.17
N GLN A 140 25.03 4.48 -20.85
CA GLN A 140 26.34 4.33 -20.24
C GLN A 140 26.91 2.93 -20.48
N ALA A 141 26.08 1.89 -20.37
CA ALA A 141 26.43 0.52 -20.71
C ALA A 141 26.77 0.38 -22.20
N TYR A 142 25.97 0.94 -23.10
CA TYR A 142 26.25 0.94 -24.54
C TYR A 142 27.59 1.61 -24.86
N LYS A 143 27.87 2.79 -24.28
CA LYS A 143 29.15 3.51 -24.45
C LYS A 143 30.33 2.71 -23.91
N PHE A 144 30.13 2.01 -22.80
CA PHE A 144 31.16 1.15 -22.20
C PHE A 144 31.45 -0.07 -23.08
N LEU A 145 30.40 -0.75 -23.58
CA LEU A 145 30.50 -1.93 -24.42
C LEU A 145 31.03 -1.62 -25.84
N ALA A 146 30.65 -0.48 -26.42
CA ALA A 146 31.14 -0.02 -27.72
C ALA A 146 32.58 0.56 -27.67
N GLY A 147 33.35 0.23 -26.63
CA GLY A 147 34.48 1.00 -26.11
C GLY A 147 35.54 1.49 -27.11
N ARG A 148 36.15 2.63 -26.76
CA ARG A 148 37.53 3.08 -27.06
C ARG A 148 38.02 3.15 -28.53
N GLY A 149 37.27 2.70 -29.53
CA GLY A 149 37.68 2.72 -30.94
C GLY A 149 37.06 3.83 -31.80
N THR A 150 36.01 4.49 -31.33
CA THR A 150 35.43 5.63 -32.04
C THR A 150 35.81 6.92 -31.32
N LYS A 151 36.71 7.71 -31.93
CA LYS A 151 36.71 9.16 -31.72
C LYS A 151 35.31 9.63 -32.12
N ALA A 152 34.39 9.68 -31.15
CA ALA A 152 33.03 10.11 -31.40
C ALA A 152 33.09 11.59 -31.82
N GLY A 153 33.04 11.81 -33.12
CA GLY A 153 32.83 13.13 -33.71
C GLY A 153 31.62 13.77 -33.03
N THR A 154 31.81 15.03 -32.62
CA THR A 154 30.76 16.04 -32.37
C THR A 154 29.37 15.45 -32.17
N GLY A 155 29.12 14.91 -30.97
CA GLY A 155 27.84 14.30 -30.61
C GLY A 155 26.69 15.25 -30.95
N ASN A 156 25.86 14.85 -31.92
CA ASN A 156 24.72 15.61 -32.40
C ASN A 156 23.86 16.07 -31.21
N LYS A 157 23.75 17.39 -30.99
CA LYS A 157 23.02 17.98 -29.84
C LYS A 157 21.61 17.39 -29.69
N ASN A 158 20.99 16.97 -30.79
CA ASN A 158 19.67 16.33 -30.84
C ASN A 158 19.58 14.99 -30.09
N ARG A 159 20.67 14.22 -29.97
CA ARG A 159 20.67 12.93 -29.24
C ARG A 159 20.61 13.11 -27.72
N THR A 160 21.05 14.26 -27.20
CA THR A 160 21.02 14.54 -25.75
C THR A 160 19.62 14.86 -25.23
N ALA A 161 18.77 15.50 -26.05
CA ALA A 161 17.38 15.82 -25.70
C ALA A 161 16.39 14.67 -25.94
N LEU A 162 16.75 13.66 -26.75
CA LEU A 162 15.85 12.55 -27.07
C LEU A 162 15.46 11.71 -25.83
N LYS A 163 16.38 11.47 -24.89
CA LYS A 163 16.10 10.61 -23.73
C LYS A 163 15.13 11.25 -22.74
N PRO A 164 15.32 12.53 -22.32
CA PRO A 164 14.34 13.17 -21.46
C PRO A 164 12.97 13.25 -22.13
N VAL A 165 12.89 13.50 -23.44
CA VAL A 165 11.62 13.47 -24.19
C VAL A 165 10.98 12.09 -24.13
N LEU A 166 11.73 11.02 -24.43
CA LEU A 166 11.22 9.65 -24.37
C LEU A 166 10.78 9.27 -22.95
N ALA A 167 11.56 9.61 -21.92
CA ALA A 167 11.21 9.36 -20.53
C ALA A 167 9.91 10.08 -20.12
N VAL A 168 9.74 11.34 -20.52
CA VAL A 168 8.51 12.10 -20.28
C VAL A 168 7.34 11.47 -21.03
N LEU A 169 7.49 11.09 -22.30
CA LEU A 169 6.44 10.44 -23.08
C LEU A 169 5.99 9.11 -22.45
N LEU A 170 6.93 8.23 -22.11
CA LEU A 170 6.64 6.96 -21.44
C LEU A 170 5.95 7.18 -20.10
N THR A 171 6.41 8.17 -19.33
CA THR A 171 5.80 8.54 -18.05
C THR A 171 4.35 8.98 -18.23
N VAL A 172 4.07 9.86 -19.20
CA VAL A 172 2.71 10.36 -19.46
C VAL A 172 1.80 9.20 -19.88
N VAL A 173 2.23 8.38 -20.83
CA VAL A 173 1.45 7.22 -21.30
C VAL A 173 1.12 6.28 -20.15
N LEU A 174 2.13 5.88 -19.36
CA LEU A 174 1.91 4.95 -18.25
C LEU A 174 1.14 5.57 -17.09
N THR A 175 1.28 6.88 -16.86
CA THR A 175 0.44 7.61 -15.90
C THR A 175 -1.03 7.52 -16.30
N VAL A 176 -1.35 7.81 -17.57
CA VAL A 176 -2.74 7.71 -18.08
C VAL A 176 -3.26 6.28 -17.97
N VAL A 177 -2.49 5.28 -18.40
CA VAL A 177 -2.88 3.86 -18.29
C VAL A 177 -3.11 3.47 -16.82
N GLY A 178 -2.23 3.88 -15.93
CA GLY A 178 -2.31 3.60 -14.50
C GLY A 178 -3.54 4.22 -13.85
N LEU A 179 -3.83 5.48 -14.17
CA LEU A 179 -5.02 6.21 -13.70
C LEU A 179 -6.30 5.55 -14.22
N LEU A 180 -6.36 5.21 -15.52
CA LEU A 180 -7.51 4.55 -16.12
C LEU A 180 -7.79 3.20 -15.44
N ASN A 181 -6.76 2.38 -15.22
CA ASN A 181 -6.88 1.11 -14.52
C ASN A 181 -7.37 1.30 -13.07
N ALA A 182 -6.79 2.23 -12.32
CA ALA A 182 -7.16 2.52 -10.93
C ALA A 182 -8.55 3.18 -10.78
N SER A 183 -9.08 3.78 -11.85
CA SER A 183 -10.43 4.35 -11.86
C SER A 183 -11.54 3.30 -12.04
N GLN A 184 -11.20 2.10 -12.51
CA GLN A 184 -12.17 1.03 -12.68
C GLN A 184 -12.60 0.46 -11.32
N PRO A 185 -13.84 -0.05 -11.21
CA PRO A 185 -14.23 -0.86 -10.08
C PRO A 185 -13.28 -2.06 -9.89
N PRO A 186 -13.06 -2.53 -8.65
CA PRO A 186 -12.30 -3.74 -8.39
C PRO A 186 -12.89 -4.93 -9.14
N THR A 187 -12.06 -5.82 -9.67
CA THR A 187 -12.56 -7.08 -10.22
C THR A 187 -13.01 -7.99 -9.10
N VAL A 188 -14.12 -8.69 -9.32
CA VAL A 188 -14.48 -9.83 -8.49
C VAL A 188 -13.66 -11.03 -8.96
N ASN A 189 -12.81 -11.58 -8.09
CA ASN A 189 -12.06 -12.80 -8.36
C ASN A 189 -12.60 -13.93 -7.48
N SER A 190 -13.19 -14.96 -8.10
CA SER A 190 -13.73 -16.11 -7.38
C SER A 190 -12.71 -17.24 -7.34
N VAL A 191 -12.36 -17.70 -6.12
CA VAL A 191 -11.41 -18.78 -5.90
C VAL A 191 -12.02 -19.86 -5.02
N GLU A 192 -11.81 -21.11 -5.40
CA GLU A 192 -12.26 -22.26 -4.60
C GLU A 192 -11.08 -22.85 -3.84
N ILE A 193 -11.23 -23.00 -2.52
CA ILE A 193 -10.14 -23.48 -1.66
C ILE A 193 -10.61 -24.71 -0.88
N PRO A 194 -9.96 -25.89 -1.06
CA PRO A 194 -10.21 -27.06 -0.23
C PRO A 194 -9.61 -26.85 1.16
N VAL A 195 -10.47 -26.64 2.15
CA VAL A 195 -10.06 -26.41 3.54
C VAL A 195 -10.15 -27.73 4.29
N HIS A 196 -8.99 -28.27 4.66
CA HIS A 196 -8.91 -29.49 5.45
C HIS A 196 -9.63 -29.31 6.79
N LYS A 197 -10.36 -30.35 7.24
CA LYS A 197 -11.21 -30.35 8.46
C LYS A 197 -12.37 -29.35 8.46
N LEU A 198 -12.72 -28.78 7.30
CA LEU A 198 -13.97 -28.03 7.16
C LEU A 198 -15.15 -29.01 7.26
N PRO A 199 -16.16 -28.77 8.12
CA PRO A 199 -17.34 -29.62 8.16
C PRO A 199 -18.07 -29.66 6.82
N SER A 200 -18.60 -30.82 6.44
CA SER A 200 -19.32 -31.01 5.17
C SER A 200 -20.57 -30.14 5.07
N THR A 201 -21.20 -29.79 6.21
CA THR A 201 -22.35 -28.87 6.25
C THR A 201 -21.99 -27.44 5.81
N MET A 202 -20.71 -27.07 5.89
CA MET A 202 -20.15 -25.77 5.51
C MET A 202 -19.48 -25.78 4.13
N ASN A 203 -19.65 -26.86 3.35
CA ASN A 203 -19.22 -26.89 1.96
C ASN A 203 -19.97 -25.83 1.12
N ASN A 204 -19.25 -25.11 0.27
CA ASN A 204 -19.69 -23.93 -0.49
C ASN A 204 -19.89 -22.64 0.32
N LEU A 205 -19.41 -22.58 1.56
CA LEU A 205 -19.47 -21.33 2.32
C LEU A 205 -18.69 -20.23 1.59
N LYS A 206 -19.32 -19.07 1.42
CA LYS A 206 -18.77 -17.92 0.70
C LYS A 206 -18.18 -16.90 1.67
N VAL A 207 -16.88 -16.67 1.55
CA VAL A 207 -16.16 -15.63 2.28
C VAL A 207 -15.75 -14.54 1.30
N VAL A 208 -16.20 -13.31 1.51
CA VAL A 208 -15.70 -12.17 0.74
C VAL A 208 -14.55 -11.51 1.50
N LEU A 209 -13.40 -11.44 0.86
CA LEU A 209 -12.19 -10.82 1.37
C LEU A 209 -12.02 -9.42 0.77
N LEU A 210 -11.95 -8.43 1.66
CA LEU A 210 -11.54 -7.06 1.39
C LEU A 210 -10.20 -6.79 2.09
N SER A 211 -9.35 -5.97 1.49
CA SER A 211 -8.08 -5.56 2.08
C SER A 211 -7.62 -4.25 1.46
N ASP A 212 -6.78 -3.48 2.13
CA ASP A 212 -6.08 -2.34 1.53
C ASP A 212 -7.04 -1.33 0.82
N ILE A 213 -8.08 -0.90 1.52
CA ILE A 213 -9.05 0.08 0.99
C ILE A 213 -8.47 1.51 1.09
N HIS A 214 -7.71 1.79 2.15
CA HIS A 214 -7.04 3.07 2.41
C HIS A 214 -7.97 4.30 2.32
N LEU A 215 -9.09 4.28 3.04
CA LEU A 215 -9.91 5.48 3.22
C LEU A 215 -9.05 6.64 3.77
N GLY A 216 -8.99 7.74 3.05
CA GLY A 216 -8.02 8.80 3.33
C GLY A 216 -7.93 9.85 2.21
N PRO A 217 -6.71 10.31 1.84
CA PRO A 217 -6.56 11.48 0.97
C PRO A 217 -7.00 11.25 -0.48
N THR A 218 -7.09 9.99 -0.95
CA THR A 218 -7.41 9.66 -2.35
C THR A 218 -8.51 8.61 -2.53
N VAL A 219 -9.05 8.05 -1.44
CA VAL A 219 -10.20 7.14 -1.43
C VAL A 219 -11.19 7.62 -0.38
N GLY A 220 -12.46 7.83 -0.78
CA GLY A 220 -13.54 8.31 0.10
C GLY A 220 -14.84 7.54 -0.06
N LYS A 221 -15.94 8.14 0.42
CA LYS A 221 -17.26 7.50 0.56
C LYS A 221 -17.79 6.88 -0.72
N THR A 222 -17.67 7.56 -1.85
CA THR A 222 -18.23 7.14 -3.14
C THR A 222 -17.64 5.79 -3.57
N LYS A 223 -16.33 5.62 -3.39
CA LYS A 223 -15.65 4.36 -3.70
C LYS A 223 -16.02 3.26 -2.71
N LEU A 224 -16.11 3.58 -1.43
CA LEU A 224 -16.53 2.61 -0.42
C LEU A 224 -17.95 2.11 -0.65
N ALA A 225 -18.89 3.02 -0.95
CA ALA A 225 -20.26 2.68 -1.27
C ALA A 225 -20.36 1.78 -2.50
N MET A 226 -19.53 2.02 -3.53
CA MET A 226 -19.42 1.12 -4.68
C MET A 226 -18.95 -0.27 -4.25
N ILE A 227 -17.87 -0.37 -3.46
CA ILE A 227 -17.34 -1.65 -2.95
C ILE A 227 -18.41 -2.40 -2.16
N VAL A 228 -19.07 -1.74 -1.22
CA VAL A 228 -20.13 -2.34 -0.41
C VAL A 228 -21.29 -2.86 -1.27
N ARG A 229 -21.72 -2.11 -2.29
CA ARG A 229 -22.73 -2.60 -3.25
C ARG A 229 -22.27 -3.85 -3.99
N MET A 230 -21.01 -3.90 -4.41
CA MET A 230 -20.44 -5.08 -5.07
C MET A 230 -20.39 -6.28 -4.12
N VAL A 231 -19.97 -6.10 -2.87
CA VAL A 231 -19.97 -7.16 -1.85
C VAL A 231 -21.37 -7.70 -1.60
N LYS A 232 -22.37 -6.81 -1.42
CA LYS A 232 -23.78 -7.22 -1.24
C LYS A 232 -24.30 -8.04 -2.42
N ALA A 233 -23.87 -7.73 -3.65
CA ALA A 233 -24.26 -8.48 -4.83
C ALA A 233 -23.71 -9.93 -4.83
N LEU A 234 -22.59 -10.18 -4.15
CA LEU A 234 -22.00 -11.52 -4.00
C LEU A 234 -22.74 -12.39 -2.99
N LYS A 235 -23.53 -11.78 -2.10
CA LYS A 235 -24.27 -12.44 -1.00
C LYS A 235 -23.35 -13.35 -0.16
N PRO A 236 -22.28 -12.78 0.45
CA PRO A 236 -21.37 -13.57 1.28
C PRO A 236 -22.06 -14.14 2.52
N ASP A 237 -21.60 -15.31 2.96
CA ASP A 237 -21.91 -15.81 4.29
C ASP A 237 -21.09 -15.05 5.35
N ILE A 238 -19.82 -14.76 5.04
CA ILE A 238 -18.87 -14.02 5.88
C ILE A 238 -18.19 -12.93 5.05
N THR A 239 -18.03 -11.74 5.62
CA THR A 239 -17.13 -10.71 5.06
C THR A 239 -15.93 -10.53 5.99
N VAL A 240 -14.72 -10.51 5.43
CA VAL A 240 -13.49 -10.24 6.19
C VAL A 240 -12.77 -9.03 5.58
N ILE A 241 -12.36 -8.10 6.44
CA ILE A 241 -11.55 -6.93 6.10
C ILE A 241 -10.17 -7.12 6.72
N VAL A 242 -9.18 -7.41 5.88
CA VAL A 242 -7.84 -7.82 6.32
C VAL A 242 -6.88 -6.64 6.20
N GLY A 243 -6.95 -5.73 7.17
CA GLY A 243 -6.04 -4.61 7.36
C GLY A 243 -6.11 -3.49 6.32
N ASP A 244 -5.45 -2.39 6.66
CA ASP A 244 -5.28 -1.19 5.84
C ASP A 244 -6.62 -0.65 5.31
N LEU A 245 -7.60 -0.56 6.21
CA LEU A 245 -8.90 0.02 5.92
C LEU A 245 -8.77 1.55 5.76
N SER A 246 -7.91 2.20 6.55
CA SER A 246 -7.80 3.66 6.54
C SER A 246 -6.40 4.23 6.78
N ASP A 247 -6.16 5.35 6.11
CA ASP A 247 -4.99 6.23 6.28
C ASP A 247 -5.27 7.45 7.19
N ALA A 248 -6.43 7.47 7.87
CA ALA A 248 -6.93 8.61 8.62
C ALA A 248 -7.54 8.25 9.99
N GLU A 249 -7.71 9.27 10.84
CA GLU A 249 -8.41 9.11 12.12
C GLU A 249 -9.90 8.83 11.89
N ALA A 250 -10.47 7.91 12.69
CA ALA A 250 -11.86 7.47 12.58
C ALA A 250 -12.84 8.65 12.66
N LYS A 251 -12.55 9.65 13.51
CA LYS A 251 -13.39 10.85 13.68
C LYS A 251 -13.43 11.74 12.42
N ILE A 252 -12.34 11.80 11.66
CA ILE A 252 -12.20 12.71 10.51
C ILE A 252 -12.97 12.15 9.33
N ILE A 253 -12.86 10.83 9.12
CA ILE A 253 -13.44 10.17 7.95
C ILE A 253 -14.70 9.37 8.27
N ARG A 254 -15.29 9.52 9.45
CA ARG A 254 -16.50 8.80 9.85
C ARG A 254 -17.58 8.78 8.76
N PRO A 255 -17.94 9.91 8.11
CA PRO A 255 -18.94 9.89 7.03
C PRO A 255 -18.54 9.00 5.84
N ALA A 256 -17.24 8.93 5.53
CA ALA A 256 -16.73 8.06 4.46
C ALA A 256 -16.84 6.57 4.79
N VAL A 257 -16.83 6.21 6.08
CA VAL A 257 -16.89 4.82 6.57
C VAL A 257 -18.33 4.30 6.67
N GLU A 258 -19.32 5.19 6.78
CA GLU A 258 -20.74 4.85 6.94
C GLU A 258 -21.25 3.73 6.01
N PRO A 259 -20.87 3.65 4.72
CA PRO A 259 -21.30 2.55 3.85
C PRO A 259 -20.99 1.16 4.40
N LEU A 260 -19.95 0.99 5.23
CA LEU A 260 -19.65 -0.31 5.85
C LEU A 260 -20.79 -0.85 6.72
N GLY A 261 -21.63 0.04 7.28
CA GLY A 261 -22.81 -0.36 8.06
C GLY A 261 -23.90 -1.05 7.23
N GLU A 262 -23.78 -1.05 5.90
CA GLU A 262 -24.68 -1.78 5.01
C GLU A 262 -24.17 -3.17 4.63
N LEU A 263 -22.97 -3.56 5.08
CA LEU A 263 -22.48 -4.93 4.89
C LEU A 263 -23.40 -5.89 5.64
N ASP A 264 -23.89 -6.88 4.93
CA ASP A 264 -24.78 -7.91 5.45
C ASP A 264 -24.15 -9.26 5.16
N SER A 265 -23.76 -9.97 6.21
CA SER A 265 -23.10 -11.28 6.16
C SER A 265 -23.65 -12.10 7.32
N PRO A 266 -24.49 -13.12 7.07
CA PRO A 266 -25.21 -13.86 8.12
C PRO A 266 -24.32 -14.48 9.20
N LEU A 267 -23.08 -14.84 8.87
CA LEU A 267 -22.10 -15.41 9.79
C LEU A 267 -21.09 -14.37 10.31
N GLY A 268 -21.33 -13.09 10.04
CA GLY A 268 -20.61 -11.94 10.59
C GLY A 268 -19.65 -11.25 9.62
N THR A 269 -19.24 -10.05 10.02
CA THR A 269 -18.18 -9.28 9.36
C THR A 269 -17.03 -9.07 10.34
N TYR A 270 -15.81 -9.42 9.92
CA TYR A 270 -14.64 -9.42 10.80
C TYR A 270 -13.53 -8.53 10.26
N PHE A 271 -12.74 -7.94 11.16
CA PHE A 271 -11.64 -7.04 10.82
C PHE A 271 -10.37 -7.41 11.57
N VAL A 272 -9.22 -7.30 10.91
CA VAL A 272 -7.89 -7.23 11.56
C VAL A 272 -7.18 -5.97 11.12
N THR A 273 -6.29 -5.44 11.96
CA THR A 273 -5.49 -4.26 11.62
C THR A 273 -4.44 -4.58 10.57
N GLY A 274 -4.13 -3.61 9.72
CA GLY A 274 -2.90 -3.53 8.96
C GLY A 274 -1.95 -2.50 9.57
N ASN A 275 -0.85 -2.22 8.87
CA ASN A 275 0.16 -1.28 9.38
C ASN A 275 -0.34 0.19 9.38
N HIS A 276 -1.27 0.55 8.49
CA HIS A 276 -1.77 1.92 8.40
C HIS A 276 -2.65 2.33 9.58
N GLU A 277 -3.38 1.40 10.18
CA GLU A 277 -4.11 1.66 11.43
C GLU A 277 -3.16 2.12 12.56
N TYR A 278 -1.93 1.61 12.61
CA TYR A 278 -0.93 2.04 13.59
C TYR A 278 -0.24 3.36 13.22
N TYR A 279 -0.05 3.65 11.93
CA TYR A 279 0.46 4.95 11.47
C TYR A 279 -0.49 6.11 11.77
N THR A 280 -1.80 5.86 11.72
CA THR A 280 -2.79 6.87 12.16
C THR A 280 -2.81 7.03 13.67
N SER A 281 -2.31 6.03 14.40
CA SER A 281 -2.35 5.98 15.86
C SER A 281 -3.76 6.36 16.34
N ASP A 282 -4.76 5.57 15.92
CA ASP A 282 -6.17 5.76 16.28
C ASP A 282 -6.94 4.43 16.38
N VAL A 283 -6.22 3.32 16.58
CA VAL A 283 -6.75 1.94 16.47
C VAL A 283 -7.96 1.69 17.37
N SER A 284 -7.92 2.17 18.62
CA SER A 284 -9.02 1.96 19.57
C SER A 284 -10.31 2.67 19.16
N ASN A 285 -10.21 3.84 18.51
CA ASN A 285 -11.39 4.54 18.00
C ASN A 285 -11.91 3.89 16.72
N TRP A 286 -11.01 3.38 15.88
CA TRP A 286 -11.36 2.53 14.74
C TRP A 286 -12.14 1.28 15.17
N PHE A 287 -11.66 0.55 16.16
CA PHE A 287 -12.38 -0.61 16.70
C PHE A 287 -13.77 -0.25 17.22
N LYS A 288 -13.91 0.88 17.93
CA LYS A 288 -15.22 1.36 18.40
C LYS A 288 -16.15 1.71 17.24
N LEU A 289 -15.65 2.41 16.22
CA LEU A 289 -16.43 2.79 15.05
C LEU A 289 -16.90 1.54 14.27
N LEU A 290 -16.01 0.59 14.01
CA LEU A 290 -16.34 -0.64 13.30
C LEU A 290 -17.36 -1.49 14.07
N LYS A 291 -17.22 -1.60 15.40
CA LYS A 291 -18.22 -2.28 16.24
C LYS A 291 -19.61 -1.62 16.13
N SER A 292 -19.69 -0.30 15.98
CA SER A 292 -20.97 0.39 15.77
C SER A 292 -21.65 0.05 14.44
N PHE A 293 -20.90 -0.54 13.50
CA PHE A 293 -21.38 -1.07 12.22
C PHE A 293 -21.50 -2.59 12.21
N ASN A 294 -21.50 -3.25 13.38
CA ASN A 294 -21.50 -4.72 13.52
C ASN A 294 -20.31 -5.42 12.84
N ILE A 295 -19.20 -4.71 12.66
CA ILE A 295 -17.93 -5.27 12.20
C ILE A 295 -17.09 -5.57 13.43
N GLN A 296 -16.75 -6.84 13.65
CA GLN A 296 -16.03 -7.30 14.82
C GLN A 296 -14.50 -7.29 14.57
N PRO A 297 -13.73 -6.42 15.25
CA PRO A 297 -12.29 -6.51 15.24
C PRO A 297 -11.81 -7.75 16.00
N LEU A 298 -10.95 -8.56 15.37
CA LEU A 298 -10.27 -9.70 15.96
C LEU A 298 -8.87 -9.27 16.44
N HIS A 299 -8.84 -8.65 17.61
CA HIS A 299 -7.62 -8.11 18.23
C HIS A 299 -6.81 -9.21 18.95
N ASN A 300 -6.01 -9.95 18.17
CA ASN A 300 -5.38 -11.20 18.62
C ASN A 300 -6.42 -12.11 19.28
N ASP A 301 -7.52 -12.35 18.57
CA ASP A 301 -8.71 -13.02 19.09
C ASP A 301 -9.32 -13.94 18.02
N ASN A 302 -10.27 -14.78 18.43
CA ASN A 302 -10.98 -15.67 17.54
C ASN A 302 -12.48 -15.73 17.82
N VAL A 303 -13.17 -16.31 16.84
CA VAL A 303 -14.59 -16.66 16.93
C VAL A 303 -14.80 -18.04 16.33
N LYS A 304 -15.77 -18.77 16.89
CA LYS A 304 -16.27 -20.01 16.30
C LYS A 304 -17.34 -19.66 15.27
N ILE A 305 -17.09 -19.98 14.01
CA ILE A 305 -18.09 -19.83 12.96
C ILE A 305 -18.91 -21.12 12.92
N VAL A 306 -20.14 -21.05 13.43
CA VAL A 306 -21.07 -22.18 13.52
C VAL A 306 -21.84 -22.34 12.22
N SER A 307 -22.02 -23.58 11.78
CA SER A 307 -22.78 -23.92 10.58
C SER A 307 -24.26 -23.56 10.74
N PRO A 308 -24.89 -22.86 9.76
CA PRO A 308 -26.33 -22.65 9.75
C PRO A 308 -27.14 -23.96 9.73
N LYS A 309 -26.53 -25.07 9.32
CA LYS A 309 -27.18 -26.37 9.15
C LYS A 309 -26.97 -27.31 10.34
N SER A 310 -26.02 -27.02 11.24
CA SER A 310 -25.71 -27.85 12.40
C SER A 310 -25.01 -27.05 13.49
N SER A 311 -25.56 -27.05 14.70
CA SER A 311 -24.97 -26.34 15.84
C SER A 311 -23.70 -26.98 16.40
N SER A 312 -23.41 -28.24 16.03
CA SER A 312 -22.16 -28.93 16.42
C SER A 312 -21.01 -28.66 15.47
N ASP A 313 -21.30 -28.22 14.25
CA ASP A 313 -20.31 -28.03 13.19
C ASP A 313 -19.84 -26.59 13.19
N TRP A 314 -18.52 -26.40 13.25
CA TRP A 314 -17.92 -25.09 13.22
C TRP A 314 -16.46 -25.14 12.77
N PHE A 315 -15.93 -23.99 12.37
CA PHE A 315 -14.48 -23.78 12.20
C PHE A 315 -14.03 -22.54 12.99
N CYS A 316 -12.74 -22.48 13.33
CA CYS A 316 -12.15 -21.33 14.01
C CYS A 316 -11.77 -20.25 12.98
N LEU A 317 -12.32 -19.05 13.13
CA LEU A 317 -11.82 -17.84 12.47
C LEU A 317 -11.04 -17.01 13.49
N ALA A 318 -9.74 -16.89 13.28
CA ALA A 318 -8.85 -16.12 14.13
C ALA A 318 -8.29 -14.90 13.39
N GLY A 319 -7.89 -13.89 14.15
CA GLY A 319 -7.23 -12.71 13.62
C GLY A 319 -6.10 -12.25 14.53
N VAL A 320 -4.99 -11.81 13.94
CA VAL A 320 -3.86 -11.20 14.65
C VAL A 320 -3.75 -9.71 14.31
N ASP A 321 -3.24 -8.94 15.27
CA ASP A 321 -2.83 -7.58 15.03
C ASP A 321 -1.62 -7.52 14.07
N ASP A 322 -1.45 -6.37 13.42
CA ASP A 322 -0.33 -6.15 12.50
C ASP A 322 1.01 -6.07 13.27
N ILE A 323 2.05 -6.64 12.66
CA ILE A 323 3.40 -6.67 13.22
C ILE A 323 4.04 -5.29 13.33
N GLU A 324 3.54 -4.29 12.57
CA GLU A 324 4.01 -2.91 12.67
C GLU A 324 3.71 -2.30 14.05
N ALA A 325 2.73 -2.84 14.79
CA ALA A 325 2.47 -2.43 16.17
C ALA A 325 3.68 -2.68 17.09
N ASP A 326 4.35 -3.82 16.94
CA ASP A 326 5.56 -4.15 17.72
C ASP A 326 6.74 -3.28 17.30
N VAL A 327 6.89 -3.08 15.99
CA VAL A 327 7.87 -2.15 15.41
C VAL A 327 7.66 -0.78 16.04
N LEU A 328 6.45 -0.27 16.02
CA LEU A 328 6.06 0.97 16.64
C LEU A 328 5.80 0.86 18.14
N ARG A 329 6.24 -0.17 18.89
CA ARG A 329 6.04 -0.27 20.35
C ARG A 329 4.68 0.26 20.82
N TYR A 330 3.62 -0.17 20.14
CA TYR A 330 2.27 0.30 20.39
C TYR A 330 1.70 -0.51 21.55
N SER A 331 1.43 0.13 22.68
CA SER A 331 1.07 -0.57 23.91
C SER A 331 -0.22 -1.40 23.73
N GLY A 332 -0.16 -2.68 24.14
CA GLY A 332 -1.29 -3.60 24.09
C GLY A 332 -1.60 -4.18 22.70
N HIS A 333 -0.83 -3.83 21.69
CA HIS A 333 -0.94 -4.33 20.32
C HIS A 333 0.37 -5.00 19.89
N GLY A 334 0.33 -5.73 18.77
CA GLY A 334 1.43 -6.59 18.32
C GLY A 334 0.90 -7.98 17.99
N MET A 335 1.58 -8.70 17.11
CA MET A 335 1.11 -10.03 16.69
C MET A 335 1.23 -11.01 17.87
N ASP A 336 0.10 -11.49 18.39
CA ASP A 336 0.04 -12.53 19.42
C ASP A 336 -0.79 -13.73 18.93
N LEU A 337 -0.11 -14.64 18.22
CA LEU A 337 -0.73 -15.82 17.63
C LEU A 337 -1.27 -16.79 18.69
N LYS A 338 -0.59 -16.93 19.82
CA LYS A 338 -1.00 -17.83 20.90
C LYS A 338 -2.31 -17.37 21.52
N LYS A 339 -2.47 -16.07 21.72
CA LYS A 339 -3.74 -15.48 22.18
C LYS A 339 -4.81 -15.62 21.10
N ALA A 340 -4.50 -15.29 19.85
CA ALA A 340 -5.44 -15.38 18.73
C ALA A 340 -5.99 -16.79 18.53
N LEU A 341 -5.20 -17.83 18.74
CA LEU A 341 -5.63 -19.23 18.56
C LEU A 341 -6.04 -19.94 19.86
N ARG A 342 -6.22 -19.21 20.96
CA ARG A 342 -6.65 -19.80 22.23
C ARG A 342 -8.02 -20.45 22.08
N GLY A 343 -8.10 -21.76 22.33
CA GLY A 343 -9.33 -22.54 22.18
C GLY A 343 -9.59 -23.07 20.77
N CYS A 344 -8.76 -22.72 19.79
CA CYS A 344 -8.79 -23.29 18.44
C CYS A 344 -7.97 -24.58 18.38
N SER A 345 -8.67 -25.70 18.56
CA SER A 345 -8.12 -27.05 18.47
C SER A 345 -7.73 -27.40 17.03
N SER A 346 -6.68 -28.20 16.88
CA SER A 346 -6.25 -28.78 15.59
C SER A 346 -7.28 -29.70 14.97
N GLU A 347 -8.30 -30.15 15.72
CA GLU A 347 -9.37 -31.02 15.22
C GLU A 347 -10.41 -30.30 14.35
N HIS A 348 -10.46 -28.98 14.40
CA HIS A 348 -11.34 -28.17 13.55
C HIS A 348 -10.52 -27.42 12.52
N ALA A 349 -11.14 -27.05 11.39
CA ALA A 349 -10.52 -26.13 10.46
C ALA A 349 -10.16 -24.79 11.13
N ILE A 350 -8.99 -24.24 10.81
CA ILE A 350 -8.52 -22.94 11.28
C ILE A 350 -8.27 -22.03 10.08
N MET A 351 -9.00 -20.92 10.06
CA MET A 351 -8.76 -19.80 9.15
C MET A 351 -8.18 -18.63 9.93
N LEU A 352 -7.04 -18.10 9.49
CA LEU A 352 -6.36 -16.97 10.12
C LEU A 352 -6.40 -15.73 9.21
N LEU A 353 -6.77 -14.60 9.77
CA LEU A 353 -6.61 -13.28 9.16
C LEU A 353 -5.30 -12.66 9.65
N ALA A 354 -4.37 -12.41 8.75
CA ALA A 354 -3.09 -11.78 9.05
C ALA A 354 -2.71 -10.86 7.89
N HIS A 355 -2.67 -9.55 8.12
CA HIS A 355 -2.57 -8.56 7.05
C HIS A 355 -1.30 -8.73 6.19
N GLN A 356 -0.12 -8.80 6.81
CA GLN A 356 1.13 -8.94 6.05
C GLN A 356 1.47 -10.41 5.72
N PRO A 357 1.94 -10.70 4.50
CA PRO A 357 2.44 -12.03 4.13
C PRO A 357 3.56 -12.58 5.02
N ILE A 358 4.38 -11.71 5.60
CA ILE A 358 5.43 -12.15 6.53
C ILE A 358 4.85 -12.67 7.85
N ALA A 359 3.76 -12.08 8.34
CA ALA A 359 3.02 -12.57 9.51
C ALA A 359 2.39 -13.94 9.21
N ALA A 360 1.86 -14.14 8.00
CA ALA A 360 1.37 -15.44 7.54
C ALA A 360 2.48 -16.51 7.59
N LYS A 361 3.68 -16.17 7.10
CA LYS A 361 4.85 -17.08 7.17
C LYS A 361 5.21 -17.43 8.62
N TRP A 362 5.28 -16.45 9.52
CA TRP A 362 5.58 -16.71 10.93
C TRP A 362 4.50 -17.56 11.61
N ALA A 363 3.23 -17.30 11.30
CA ALA A 363 2.12 -18.09 11.84
C ALA A 363 2.22 -19.57 11.43
N LEU A 364 2.56 -19.87 10.18
CA LEU A 364 2.74 -21.25 9.72
C LEU A 364 3.96 -21.95 10.32
N GLN A 365 5.01 -21.20 10.67
CA GLN A 365 6.19 -21.74 11.35
C GLN A 365 5.86 -22.17 12.79
N GLU A 366 4.95 -21.46 13.47
CA GLU A 366 4.53 -21.78 14.84
C GLU A 366 3.35 -22.76 14.89
N ARG A 367 2.40 -22.64 13.95
CA ARG A 367 1.15 -23.41 13.88
C ARG A 367 0.91 -23.95 12.45
N PRO A 368 1.61 -25.03 12.07
CA PRO A 368 1.49 -25.63 10.73
C PRO A 368 0.12 -26.30 10.49
N ASP A 369 -0.72 -26.42 11.51
CA ASP A 369 -2.08 -26.95 11.43
C ASP A 369 -3.13 -25.91 10.96
N ILE A 370 -2.76 -24.63 10.82
CA ILE A 370 -3.62 -23.62 10.19
C ILE A 370 -3.92 -24.03 8.73
N ASN A 371 -5.18 -24.02 8.32
CA ASN A 371 -5.60 -24.53 7.01
C ASN A 371 -5.67 -23.43 5.94
N LEU A 372 -6.01 -22.21 6.33
CA LEU A 372 -6.12 -21.08 5.41
C LEU A 372 -5.68 -19.79 6.09
N ILE A 373 -4.79 -19.02 5.46
CA ILE A 373 -4.45 -17.66 5.86
C ILE A 373 -4.86 -16.69 4.77
N LEU A 374 -5.55 -15.62 5.16
CA LEU A 374 -5.93 -14.51 4.29
C LEU A 374 -5.08 -13.28 4.63
N SER A 375 -4.45 -12.69 3.62
CA SER A 375 -3.53 -11.57 3.72
C SER A 375 -3.77 -10.53 2.60
N GLY A 376 -3.20 -9.34 2.77
CA GLY A 376 -3.17 -8.25 1.79
C GLY A 376 -1.78 -7.62 1.73
N HIS A 377 -1.70 -6.30 1.96
CA HIS A 377 -0.47 -5.51 2.18
C HIS A 377 0.40 -5.28 0.94
N THR A 378 0.49 -6.26 0.03
CA THR A 378 1.44 -6.16 -1.10
C THR A 378 0.94 -5.23 -2.20
N HIS A 379 -0.37 -4.97 -2.26
CA HIS A 379 -1.06 -4.28 -3.37
C HIS A 379 -0.79 -4.88 -4.75
N GLY A 380 -0.28 -6.12 -4.83
CA GLY A 380 0.32 -6.66 -6.07
C GLY A 380 1.42 -5.75 -6.63
N GLY A 381 2.08 -4.98 -5.78
CA GLY A 381 3.11 -4.01 -6.16
C GLY A 381 2.61 -2.66 -6.68
N GLN A 382 1.29 -2.40 -6.64
CA GLN A 382 0.55 -1.22 -7.09
C GLN A 382 1.02 -0.57 -8.41
N ILE A 383 2.20 0.05 -8.41
CA ILE A 383 2.81 0.72 -9.55
C ILE A 383 4.17 0.10 -9.91
N PHE A 384 4.38 -0.18 -11.20
CA PHE A 384 5.72 -0.41 -11.73
C PHE A 384 6.59 0.86 -11.53
N PRO A 385 7.89 0.74 -11.17
CA PRO A 385 8.67 -0.49 -10.96
C PRO A 385 8.66 -1.01 -9.50
N LEU A 386 7.85 -0.42 -8.61
CA LEU A 386 7.82 -0.80 -7.19
C LEU A 386 7.34 -2.23 -6.98
N ASN A 387 6.59 -2.78 -7.95
CA ASN A 387 6.17 -4.17 -7.97
C ASN A 387 7.31 -5.19 -7.87
N ALA A 388 8.47 -4.93 -8.50
CA ALA A 388 9.62 -5.81 -8.38
C ALA A 388 10.16 -5.86 -6.95
N GLY A 389 10.19 -4.72 -6.26
CA GLY A 389 10.57 -4.66 -4.84
C GLY A 389 9.57 -5.39 -3.95
N ALA A 390 8.27 -5.17 -4.16
CA ALA A 390 7.22 -5.86 -3.42
C ALA A 390 7.29 -7.39 -3.59
N TYR A 391 7.57 -7.88 -4.81
CA TYR A 391 7.78 -9.30 -5.08
C TYR A 391 8.98 -9.88 -4.33
N LEU A 392 10.10 -9.16 -4.30
CA LEU A 392 11.34 -9.65 -3.66
C LEU A 392 11.31 -9.60 -2.14
N LEU A 393 10.53 -8.69 -1.55
CA LEU A 393 10.52 -8.44 -0.11
C LEU A 393 9.45 -9.25 0.64
N ASN A 394 8.48 -9.83 -0.06
CA ASN A 394 7.38 -10.58 0.56
C ASN A 394 7.51 -12.08 0.29
N PRO A 395 7.29 -12.94 1.31
CA PRO A 395 7.34 -14.39 1.12
C PRO A 395 6.21 -14.91 0.22
N PHE A 396 5.08 -14.20 0.18
CA PHE A 396 3.96 -14.43 -0.72
C PHE A 396 3.59 -13.08 -1.35
N PHE A 397 3.44 -13.03 -2.68
CA PHE A 397 3.28 -11.77 -3.39
C PHE A 397 1.81 -11.48 -3.72
N VAL A 398 1.14 -12.33 -4.50
CA VAL A 398 -0.27 -12.16 -4.88
C VAL A 398 -0.88 -13.50 -5.27
N GLY A 399 -2.15 -13.72 -4.91
CA GLY A 399 -2.91 -14.90 -5.29
C GLY A 399 -2.83 -16.05 -4.29
N LEU A 400 -3.24 -17.24 -4.75
CA LEU A 400 -3.34 -18.45 -3.93
C LEU A 400 -2.04 -19.25 -3.94
N TYR A 401 -1.53 -19.55 -2.76
CA TYR A 401 -0.38 -20.40 -2.53
C TYR A 401 -0.80 -21.64 -1.75
N LYS A 402 -0.40 -22.82 -2.21
CA LYS A 402 -0.48 -24.05 -1.41
C LYS A 402 0.83 -24.23 -0.66
N VAL A 403 0.77 -24.24 0.66
CA VAL A 403 1.92 -24.41 1.55
C VAL A 403 1.79 -25.76 2.24
N GLY A 404 2.71 -26.70 1.96
CA GLY A 404 2.58 -28.07 2.45
C GLY A 404 1.40 -28.83 1.82
N GLN A 405 0.84 -29.80 2.54
CA GLN A 405 -0.19 -30.69 1.99
C GLN A 405 -1.61 -30.12 2.06
N ASN A 406 -1.95 -29.45 3.17
CA ASN A 406 -3.33 -29.12 3.55
C ASN A 406 -3.54 -27.64 3.94
N THR A 407 -2.56 -26.78 3.64
CA THR A 407 -2.59 -25.37 4.03
C THR A 407 -2.50 -24.46 2.82
N PHE A 408 -3.26 -23.37 2.85
CA PHE A 408 -3.29 -22.36 1.82
C PHE A 408 -3.03 -20.96 2.40
N VAL A 409 -2.39 -20.11 1.61
CA VAL A 409 -2.25 -18.68 1.87
C VAL A 409 -2.81 -17.94 0.66
N TYR A 410 -3.76 -17.03 0.88
CA TYR A 410 -4.26 -16.15 -0.16
C TYR A 410 -3.82 -14.71 0.12
N VAL A 411 -3.13 -14.10 -0.84
CA VAL A 411 -2.72 -12.69 -0.76
C VAL A 411 -3.53 -11.87 -1.76
N SER A 412 -4.42 -11.02 -1.24
CA SER A 412 -5.17 -10.06 -2.05
C SER A 412 -4.21 -9.01 -2.64
N PRO A 413 -4.37 -8.61 -3.91
CA PRO A 413 -3.69 -7.43 -4.45
C PRO A 413 -4.29 -6.12 -3.92
N GLY A 414 -5.18 -6.15 -2.93
CA GLY A 414 -5.83 -4.97 -2.38
C GLY A 414 -7.09 -4.58 -3.14
N THR A 415 -8.11 -4.18 -2.40
CA THR A 415 -9.43 -3.78 -2.90
C THR A 415 -9.40 -2.40 -3.53
N MET A 416 -8.46 -1.53 -3.17
CA MET A 416 -8.25 -0.25 -3.86
C MET A 416 -6.77 -0.01 -4.13
N TYR A 417 -6.23 1.08 -3.58
CA TYR A 417 -4.85 1.52 -3.71
C TYR A 417 -4.54 2.43 -2.53
N TYR A 418 -3.28 2.48 -2.13
CA TYR A 418 -2.78 3.44 -1.14
C TYR A 418 -2.22 4.68 -1.85
N GLY A 419 -2.66 5.87 -1.43
CA GLY A 419 -2.08 7.16 -1.82
C GLY A 419 -2.14 7.45 -3.32
N ILE A 420 -1.24 6.86 -4.09
CA ILE A 420 -1.09 7.05 -5.55
C ILE A 420 -2.27 6.40 -6.29
N PRO A 421 -3.13 7.18 -6.97
CA PRO A 421 -4.33 6.67 -7.63
C PRO A 421 -4.03 6.01 -8.98
N MET A 422 -3.03 5.13 -9.03
CA MET A 422 -2.59 4.43 -10.25
C MET A 422 -2.35 2.95 -9.96
N ARG A 423 -2.67 2.09 -10.93
CA ARG A 423 -2.27 0.68 -10.90
C ARG A 423 -1.61 0.26 -12.22
N LEU A 424 -0.35 -0.15 -12.15
CA LEU A 424 0.46 -0.59 -13.30
C LEU A 424 1.10 -1.95 -12.98
N GLY A 425 0.68 -2.98 -13.70
CA GLY A 425 1.09 -4.36 -13.41
C GLY A 425 0.36 -5.01 -12.23
N SER A 426 -0.72 -4.39 -11.76
CA SER A 426 -1.62 -4.90 -10.72
C SER A 426 -3.06 -4.45 -11.01
N ARG A 427 -4.05 -5.03 -10.32
CA ARG A 427 -5.46 -4.65 -10.43
C ARG A 427 -6.15 -4.77 -9.08
N ALA A 428 -7.09 -3.87 -8.81
CA ALA A 428 -7.92 -3.89 -7.61
C ALA A 428 -8.87 -5.09 -7.62
N GLU A 429 -9.03 -5.72 -6.46
CA GLU A 429 -9.76 -6.98 -6.34
C GLU A 429 -10.68 -7.02 -5.10
N ILE A 430 -11.89 -7.54 -5.30
CA ILE A 430 -12.71 -8.13 -4.24
C ILE A 430 -12.63 -9.64 -4.45
N THR A 431 -12.14 -10.38 -3.48
CA THR A 431 -12.01 -11.83 -3.62
C THR A 431 -13.24 -12.53 -3.05
N GLU A 432 -13.91 -13.34 -3.85
CA GLU A 432 -14.92 -14.29 -3.39
C GLU A 432 -14.24 -15.65 -3.17
N ILE A 433 -14.13 -16.09 -1.94
CA ILE A 433 -13.52 -17.37 -1.57
C ILE A 433 -14.63 -18.36 -1.27
N ILE A 434 -14.70 -19.43 -2.05
CA ILE A 434 -15.63 -20.54 -1.86
C ILE A 434 -14.89 -21.66 -1.13
N LEU A 435 -15.30 -21.92 0.11
CA LEU A 435 -14.70 -22.99 0.91
C LEU A 435 -15.24 -24.34 0.44
N ARG A 436 -14.32 -25.25 0.12
CA ARG A 436 -14.62 -26.64 -0.25
C ARG A 436 -14.27 -27.55 0.91
N SER A 437 -15.20 -28.43 1.29
CA SER A 437 -14.92 -29.55 2.21
C SER A 437 -14.36 -30.70 1.37
N PRO A 438 -13.05 -31.02 1.47
CA PRO A 438 -12.42 -32.08 0.68
C PRO A 438 -12.78 -33.49 1.16
#